data_AF-A0A8T2YQ39-F1
#
_entry.id   AF-A0A8T2YQ39-F1
#
_cell.length_a   1.000
_cell.length_b   1.000
_cell.length_c   1.000
_cell.angle_alpha   90.00
_cell.angle_beta   90.00
_cell.angle_gamma   90.00
#
_symmetry.space_group_name_H-M   'P 1'
#
loop_
_entity.id
_entity.type
_entity.pdbx_description
1 polymer ?
#
loop_
_entity_poly.entity_id
_entity_poly.type
_entity_poly.pdbx_seq_one_letter_code
_entity_poly.pdbx_strand_id
1 'polypeptide(L)'
;MDVDMMLNEKLKMIDDAITKKKTIMDCHPEVPLTPTAKMNAYEYPATWFYLHVKKSRDYSNLLYEKYTNCLTEIIQERALPVLLDKHGTELLTEVMRLWSEYEEFASFLSKIFAYLDRYYIHRKGLLSLADSMRYYFCNLVCDKLFSKLQEAMMRLIIQEREGGQIMLAEVAAYYSQLSLEWWFWGDSFSNYLRKVDWCLNQEETRAELYPSQTTKTKILDVQCSVMKYVLLERNAKKWAQKQNAEGMAAEDQHRMSDVCALELYKGIRNPRLVAFQGV
;
A
#
# COMPACT_ATOMS: atom_id res chain seq x y z
N MET A 1 -24.12 -49.91 -5.29
CA MET A 1 -22.88 -49.18 -5.03
C MET A 1 -23.01 -48.56 -3.65
N ASP A 2 -22.12 -48.93 -2.73
CA ASP A 2 -22.19 -48.51 -1.33
C ASP A 2 -22.08 -46.98 -1.22
N VAL A 3 -22.93 -46.37 -0.38
CA VAL A 3 -23.01 -44.90 -0.23
C VAL A 3 -21.71 -44.33 0.32
N ASP A 4 -21.01 -45.10 1.16
CA ASP A 4 -19.72 -44.71 1.74
C ASP A 4 -18.59 -44.72 0.69
N MET A 5 -18.65 -45.63 -0.29
CA MET A 5 -17.69 -45.68 -1.42
C MET A 5 -17.85 -44.45 -2.33
N MET A 6 -19.08 -44.04 -2.62
CA MET A 6 -19.38 -42.80 -3.38
C MET A 6 -18.93 -41.53 -2.66
N LEU A 7 -19.02 -41.48 -1.33
CA LEU A 7 -18.55 -40.34 -0.54
C LEU A 7 -17.02 -40.22 -0.61
N ASN A 8 -16.32 -41.35 -0.42
CA ASN A 8 -14.86 -41.39 -0.44
C ASN A 8 -14.29 -40.96 -1.80
N GLU A 9 -14.90 -41.40 -2.90
CA GLU A 9 -14.52 -40.96 -4.24
C GLU A 9 -14.64 -39.45 -4.41
N LYS A 10 -15.72 -38.85 -3.89
CA LYS A 10 -15.94 -37.41 -4.01
C LYS A 10 -15.06 -36.57 -3.10
N LEU A 11 -14.81 -37.02 -1.87
CA LEU A 11 -13.84 -36.37 -0.98
C LEU A 11 -12.45 -36.38 -1.61
N LYS A 12 -12.06 -37.50 -2.22
CA LYS A 12 -10.83 -37.62 -3.00
C LYS A 12 -10.77 -36.61 -4.16
N MET A 13 -11.86 -36.42 -4.91
CA MET A 13 -11.88 -35.38 -5.97
C MET A 13 -11.66 -33.97 -5.41
N ILE A 14 -12.20 -33.66 -4.23
CA ILE A 14 -11.96 -32.38 -3.55
C ILE A 14 -10.48 -32.27 -3.13
N ASP A 15 -9.91 -33.34 -2.58
CA ASP A 15 -8.49 -33.40 -2.22
C ASP A 15 -7.57 -33.22 -3.42
N ASP A 16 -7.87 -33.88 -4.54
CA ASP A 16 -7.11 -33.75 -5.78
C ASP A 16 -7.17 -32.30 -6.31
N ALA A 17 -8.34 -31.67 -6.24
CA ALA A 17 -8.51 -30.27 -6.66
C ALA A 17 -7.74 -29.28 -5.79
N ILE A 18 -7.77 -29.48 -4.46
CA ILE A 18 -7.01 -28.66 -3.49
C ILE A 18 -5.52 -28.86 -3.69
N THR A 19 -5.05 -30.10 -3.80
CA THR A 19 -3.65 -30.45 -4.02
C THR A 19 -3.14 -29.81 -5.30
N LYS A 20 -3.90 -29.92 -6.40
CA LYS A 20 -3.57 -29.27 -7.67
C LYS A 20 -3.45 -27.75 -7.54
N LYS A 21 -4.36 -27.11 -6.79
CA LYS A 21 -4.28 -25.66 -6.55
C LYS A 21 -3.06 -25.30 -5.69
N LYS A 22 -2.72 -26.08 -4.65
CA LYS A 22 -1.50 -25.91 -3.85
C LYS A 22 -0.25 -25.97 -4.75
N THR A 23 -0.13 -27.00 -5.59
CA THR A 23 1.00 -27.14 -6.55
C THR A 23 1.10 -25.96 -7.50
N ILE A 24 -0.02 -25.44 -8.01
CA ILE A 24 -0.04 -24.25 -8.87
C ILE A 24 0.49 -23.02 -8.14
N MET A 25 0.19 -22.86 -6.86
CA MET A 25 0.71 -21.75 -6.06
C MET A 25 2.20 -21.91 -5.74
N ASP A 26 2.75 -23.12 -5.78
CA ASP A 26 4.18 -23.36 -5.52
C ASP A 26 5.02 -23.20 -6.79
N CYS A 27 4.45 -23.53 -7.95
CA CYS A 27 5.20 -23.61 -9.20
C CYS A 27 5.25 -22.33 -10.04
N HIS A 28 4.56 -21.23 -9.68
CA HIS A 28 4.36 -20.05 -10.56
C HIS A 28 4.24 -20.45 -12.05
N PRO A 29 3.09 -21.00 -12.48
CA PRO A 29 3.04 -21.74 -13.73
C PRO A 29 3.31 -20.81 -14.91
N GLU A 30 4.34 -21.12 -15.70
CA GLU A 30 4.60 -20.51 -17.02
C GLU A 30 3.44 -20.75 -18.00
N VAL A 31 2.53 -21.68 -17.70
CA VAL A 31 1.40 -22.05 -18.55
C VAL A 31 0.07 -21.66 -17.87
N PRO A 32 -0.69 -20.70 -18.43
CA PRO A 32 -2.04 -20.41 -17.99
C PRO A 32 -2.91 -21.66 -18.07
N LEU A 33 -3.64 -21.96 -17.00
CA LEU A 33 -4.63 -23.04 -16.99
C LEU A 33 -5.55 -22.95 -18.22
N THR A 34 -5.69 -24.06 -18.94
CA THR A 34 -6.60 -24.12 -20.09
C THR A 34 -8.04 -23.80 -19.64
N PRO A 35 -8.84 -23.11 -20.48
CA PRO A 35 -10.24 -22.80 -20.17
C PRO A 35 -11.05 -24.03 -19.73
N THR A 36 -10.75 -25.20 -20.30
CA THR A 36 -11.36 -26.49 -19.97
C THR A 36 -10.98 -26.99 -18.57
N ALA A 37 -9.72 -26.82 -18.14
CA ALA A 37 -9.29 -27.18 -16.80
C ALA A 37 -9.86 -26.22 -15.73
N LYS A 38 -10.04 -24.93 -16.08
CA LYS A 38 -10.77 -23.96 -15.25
C LYS A 38 -12.24 -24.40 -15.13
N MET A 39 -12.91 -24.65 -16.25
CA MET A 39 -14.32 -25.06 -16.29
C MET A 39 -14.58 -26.33 -15.46
N ASN A 40 -13.72 -27.35 -15.58
CA ASN A 40 -13.82 -28.59 -14.79
C ASN A 40 -13.53 -28.40 -13.28
N ALA A 41 -12.68 -27.44 -12.91
CA ALA A 41 -12.42 -27.10 -11.51
C ALA A 41 -13.54 -26.23 -10.88
N TYR A 42 -14.24 -25.43 -11.70
CA TYR A 42 -15.22 -24.44 -11.25
C TYR A 42 -16.68 -24.90 -11.32
N GLU A 43 -17.04 -25.86 -12.20
CA GLU A 43 -18.45 -26.00 -12.60
C GLU A 43 -19.21 -27.17 -11.96
N TYR A 44 -18.56 -28.16 -11.32
CA TYR A 44 -19.27 -29.39 -10.94
C TYR A 44 -19.19 -29.85 -9.47
N PRO A 45 -18.12 -29.71 -8.67
CA PRO A 45 -18.02 -30.51 -7.43
C PRO A 45 -19.06 -30.16 -6.36
N ALA A 46 -19.19 -28.90 -5.94
CA ALA A 46 -19.96 -28.53 -4.74
C ALA A 46 -21.48 -28.73 -4.88
N THR A 47 -22.03 -28.19 -5.97
CA THR A 47 -23.47 -28.21 -6.25
C THR A 47 -23.93 -29.62 -6.61
N TRP A 48 -23.12 -30.36 -7.37
CA TRP A 48 -23.37 -31.77 -7.70
C TRP A 48 -23.19 -32.69 -6.48
N PHE A 49 -22.17 -32.45 -5.64
CA PHE A 49 -21.94 -33.16 -4.38
C PHE A 49 -23.15 -33.01 -3.45
N TYR A 50 -23.59 -31.77 -3.21
CA TYR A 50 -24.75 -31.47 -2.36
C TYR A 50 -26.04 -32.11 -2.89
N LEU A 51 -26.32 -32.00 -4.19
CA LEU A 51 -27.54 -32.55 -4.80
C LEU A 51 -27.62 -34.09 -4.69
N HIS A 52 -26.48 -34.79 -4.72
CA HIS A 52 -26.43 -36.26 -4.63
C HIS A 52 -26.36 -36.77 -3.19
N VAL A 53 -25.72 -36.03 -2.28
CA VAL A 53 -25.47 -36.45 -0.89
C VAL A 53 -26.68 -36.18 0.03
N LYS A 54 -27.48 -35.14 -0.26
CA LYS A 54 -28.70 -34.79 0.49
C LYS A 54 -29.72 -35.95 0.61
N LYS A 55 -29.63 -36.95 -0.27
CA LYS A 55 -30.47 -38.16 -0.20
C LYS A 55 -30.12 -39.12 0.94
N SER A 56 -28.98 -38.96 1.64
CA SER A 56 -28.53 -39.99 2.60
C SER A 56 -28.05 -39.50 3.98
N ARG A 57 -27.21 -38.45 4.13
CA ARG A 57 -26.75 -37.92 5.45
C ARG A 57 -26.23 -36.47 5.36
N ASP A 58 -26.17 -35.76 6.48
CA ASP A 58 -25.62 -34.39 6.60
C ASP A 58 -24.11 -34.40 6.89
N TYR A 59 -23.29 -33.98 5.92
CA TYR A 59 -21.82 -33.90 6.02
C TYR A 59 -21.30 -32.47 6.13
N SER A 60 -22.18 -31.51 6.42
CA SER A 60 -21.82 -30.10 6.39
C SER A 60 -20.74 -29.73 7.42
N ASN A 61 -20.72 -30.39 8.57
CA ASN A 61 -19.67 -30.18 9.57
C ASN A 61 -18.29 -30.64 9.07
N LEU A 62 -18.20 -31.89 8.59
CA LEU A 62 -16.96 -32.46 8.04
C LEU A 62 -16.34 -31.56 6.95
N LEU A 63 -17.18 -31.04 6.07
CA LEU A 63 -16.73 -30.19 4.96
C LEU A 63 -16.35 -28.78 5.43
N TYR A 64 -17.00 -28.25 6.47
CA TYR A 64 -16.58 -27.00 7.10
C TYR A 64 -15.25 -27.14 7.85
N GLU A 65 -15.05 -28.22 8.61
CA GLU A 65 -13.77 -28.54 9.24
C GLU A 65 -12.66 -28.65 8.20
N LYS A 66 -12.90 -29.37 7.10
CA LYS A 66 -11.95 -29.48 5.99
C LYS A 66 -11.60 -28.11 5.39
N TYR A 67 -12.60 -27.27 5.16
CA TYR A 67 -12.42 -25.91 4.66
C TYR A 67 -11.52 -25.09 5.60
N THR A 68 -11.86 -25.05 6.89
CA THR A 68 -11.11 -24.27 7.88
C THR A 68 -9.68 -24.78 8.07
N ASN A 69 -9.48 -26.10 8.13
CA ASN A 69 -8.16 -26.71 8.23
C ASN A 69 -7.26 -26.30 7.05
N CYS A 70 -7.75 -26.38 5.82
CA CYS A 70 -6.98 -25.98 4.64
C CYS A 70 -6.59 -24.50 4.65
N LEU A 71 -7.44 -23.61 5.15
CA LEU A 71 -7.08 -22.19 5.30
C LEU A 71 -5.95 -22.01 6.30
N THR A 72 -6.09 -22.60 7.49
CA THR A 72 -5.13 -22.45 8.58
C THR A 72 -3.77 -23.09 8.27
N GLU A 73 -3.77 -24.25 7.63
CA GLU A 73 -2.56 -24.98 7.22
C GLU A 73 -1.69 -24.13 6.30
N ILE A 74 -2.27 -23.51 5.25
CA ILE A 74 -1.51 -22.67 4.32
C ILE A 74 -0.92 -21.44 5.02
N ILE A 75 -1.65 -20.83 5.93
CA ILE A 75 -1.13 -19.68 6.70
C ILE A 75 0.06 -20.12 7.55
N GLN A 76 -0.06 -21.27 8.23
CA GLN A 76 0.97 -21.80 9.11
C GLN A 76 2.22 -22.28 8.37
N GLU A 77 2.05 -22.94 7.23
CA GLU A 77 3.14 -23.54 6.47
C GLU A 77 3.84 -22.56 5.53
N ARG A 78 3.13 -21.53 5.05
CA ARG A 78 3.66 -20.61 4.02
C ARG A 78 3.82 -19.18 4.51
N ALA A 79 2.78 -18.62 5.14
CA ALA A 79 2.81 -17.21 5.51
C ALA A 79 3.69 -16.98 6.74
N LEU A 80 3.45 -17.72 7.83
CA LEU A 80 4.16 -17.49 9.10
C LEU A 80 5.69 -17.67 9.00
N PRO A 81 6.24 -18.71 8.37
CA PRO A 81 7.69 -18.91 8.33
C PRO A 81 8.42 -17.77 7.61
N VAL A 82 7.83 -17.25 6.53
CA VAL A 82 8.39 -16.12 5.77
C VAL A 82 8.34 -14.83 6.58
N LEU A 83 7.25 -14.61 7.33
CA LEU A 83 7.02 -13.36 8.05
C LEU A 83 7.79 -13.27 9.38
N LEU A 84 8.14 -14.40 10.01
CA LEU A 84 8.79 -14.43 11.32
C LEU A 84 10.12 -13.67 11.36
N ASP A 85 10.90 -13.73 10.28
CA ASP A 85 12.23 -13.10 10.18
C ASP A 85 12.18 -11.67 9.64
N LYS A 86 11.00 -11.17 9.23
CA LYS A 86 10.85 -9.86 8.62
C LYS A 86 10.52 -8.78 9.65
N HIS A 87 10.94 -7.55 9.35
CA HIS A 87 10.74 -6.38 10.22
C HIS A 87 10.43 -5.12 9.41
N GLY A 88 9.84 -4.11 10.08
CA GLY A 88 9.62 -2.79 9.50
C GLY A 88 8.78 -2.83 8.22
N THR A 89 9.16 -2.02 7.23
CA THR A 89 8.42 -1.90 5.97
C THR A 89 8.42 -3.19 5.15
N GLU A 90 9.51 -3.95 5.20
CA GLU A 90 9.61 -5.24 4.49
C GLU A 90 8.59 -6.25 5.00
N LEU A 91 8.37 -6.30 6.33
CA LEU A 91 7.32 -7.13 6.93
C LEU A 91 5.95 -6.77 6.37
N LEU A 92 5.61 -5.48 6.29
CA LEU A 92 4.31 -5.02 5.81
C LEU A 92 4.11 -5.35 4.32
N THR A 93 5.16 -5.17 3.50
CA THR A 93 5.13 -5.53 2.08
C THR A 93 4.91 -7.03 1.89
N GLU A 94 5.62 -7.87 2.65
CA GLU A 94 5.47 -9.32 2.58
C GLU A 94 4.09 -9.78 3.07
N VAL A 95 3.53 -9.16 4.12
CA VAL A 95 2.14 -9.44 4.55
C VAL A 95 1.16 -9.18 3.41
N MET A 96 1.29 -8.06 2.70
CA MET A 96 0.41 -7.72 1.58
C MET A 96 0.56 -8.71 0.42
N ARG A 97 1.80 -9.10 0.08
CA ARG A 97 2.07 -10.10 -0.97
C ARG A 97 1.45 -11.46 -0.61
N LEU A 98 1.71 -11.94 0.60
CA LEU A 98 1.22 -13.24 1.09
C LEU A 98 -0.30 -13.25 1.27
N TRP A 99 -0.90 -12.12 1.68
CA TRP A 99 -2.35 -11.96 1.69
C TRP A 99 -2.94 -12.16 0.29
N SER A 100 -2.36 -11.52 -0.72
CA SER A 100 -2.84 -11.65 -2.11
C SER A 100 -2.77 -13.10 -2.61
N GLU A 101 -1.67 -13.80 -2.34
CA GLU A 101 -1.50 -15.22 -2.72
C GLU A 101 -2.49 -16.14 -1.97
N TYR A 102 -2.66 -15.90 -0.67
CA TYR A 102 -3.63 -16.63 0.14
C TYR A 102 -5.07 -16.35 -0.30
N GLU A 103 -5.41 -15.11 -0.60
CA GLU A 103 -6.76 -14.69 -1.00
C GLU A 103 -7.20 -15.40 -2.28
N GLU A 104 -6.30 -15.57 -3.26
CA GLU A 104 -6.59 -16.34 -4.46
C GLU A 104 -6.92 -17.80 -4.17
N PHE A 105 -6.18 -18.42 -3.25
CA PHE A 105 -6.45 -19.80 -2.83
C PHE A 105 -7.76 -19.91 -2.04
N ALA A 106 -7.94 -19.05 -1.04
CA ALA A 106 -9.10 -19.06 -0.17
C ALA A 106 -10.38 -18.74 -0.96
N SER A 107 -10.30 -17.90 -1.98
CA SER A 107 -11.39 -17.64 -2.92
C SER A 107 -11.73 -18.86 -3.78
N PHE A 108 -10.72 -19.59 -4.26
CA PHE A 108 -10.94 -20.87 -4.95
C PHE A 108 -11.60 -21.90 -4.02
N LEU A 109 -11.09 -22.02 -2.79
CA LEU A 109 -11.64 -22.93 -1.79
C LEU A 109 -13.09 -22.59 -1.47
N SER A 110 -13.41 -21.31 -1.25
CA SER A 110 -14.76 -20.84 -0.95
C SER A 110 -15.76 -21.18 -2.07
N LYS A 111 -15.32 -21.27 -3.33
CA LYS A 111 -16.17 -21.74 -4.45
C LYS A 111 -16.47 -23.23 -4.35
N ILE A 112 -15.51 -24.06 -3.95
CA ILE A 112 -15.73 -25.50 -3.72
C ILE A 112 -16.70 -25.73 -2.56
N PHE A 113 -16.69 -24.85 -1.55
CA PHE A 113 -17.51 -25.02 -0.35
C PHE A 113 -18.74 -24.11 -0.30
N ALA A 114 -19.05 -23.38 -1.38
CA ALA A 114 -20.08 -22.34 -1.45
C ALA A 114 -21.49 -22.80 -1.00
N TYR A 115 -21.76 -24.10 -1.02
CA TYR A 115 -23.02 -24.64 -0.53
C TYR A 115 -23.19 -24.46 1.00
N LEU A 116 -22.10 -24.39 1.76
CA LEU A 116 -22.12 -24.21 3.22
C LEU A 116 -22.73 -22.87 3.63
N ASP A 117 -22.46 -21.80 2.87
CA ASP A 117 -23.02 -20.46 3.11
C ASP A 117 -24.55 -20.44 3.03
N ARG A 118 -25.16 -21.29 2.20
CA ARG A 118 -26.61 -21.26 1.96
C ARG A 118 -27.44 -21.72 3.15
N TYR A 119 -26.93 -22.66 3.94
CA TYR A 119 -27.73 -23.31 4.98
C TYR A 119 -26.94 -23.62 6.25
N TYR A 120 -25.75 -24.20 6.14
CA TYR A 120 -25.00 -24.67 7.32
C TYR A 120 -24.50 -23.51 8.18
N ILE A 121 -23.82 -22.54 7.54
CA ILE A 121 -23.23 -21.38 8.19
C ILE A 121 -24.33 -20.53 8.86
N HIS A 122 -25.42 -20.26 8.15
CA HIS A 122 -26.54 -19.51 8.70
C HIS A 122 -27.20 -20.21 9.89
N ARG A 123 -27.43 -21.52 9.82
CA ARG A 123 -28.00 -22.31 10.93
C ARG A 123 -27.12 -22.33 12.17
N LYS A 124 -25.79 -22.27 12.00
CA LYS A 124 -24.82 -22.31 13.09
C LYS A 124 -24.40 -20.92 13.58
N GLY A 125 -24.83 -19.84 12.93
CA GLY A 125 -24.41 -18.48 13.26
C GLY A 125 -22.91 -18.24 13.04
N LEU A 126 -22.31 -18.95 12.08
CA LEU A 126 -20.87 -18.83 11.77
C LEU A 126 -20.61 -17.66 10.82
N LEU A 127 -19.34 -17.25 10.74
CA LEU A 127 -18.88 -16.33 9.70
C LEU A 127 -19.10 -16.96 8.30
N SER A 128 -19.41 -16.11 7.32
CA SER A 128 -19.44 -16.53 5.91
C SER A 128 -18.07 -17.10 5.50
N LEU A 129 -18.03 -17.91 4.44
CA LEU A 129 -16.73 -18.41 3.95
C LEU A 129 -15.76 -17.25 3.66
N ALA A 130 -16.23 -16.20 2.97
CA ALA A 130 -15.43 -15.02 2.67
C ALA A 130 -14.96 -14.25 3.93
N ASP A 131 -15.78 -14.14 4.97
CA ASP A 131 -15.39 -13.49 6.23
C ASP A 131 -14.42 -14.37 7.02
N SER A 132 -14.64 -15.68 7.03
CA SER A 132 -13.80 -16.62 7.76
C SER A 132 -12.37 -16.67 7.20
N MET A 133 -12.18 -16.59 5.88
CA MET A 133 -10.84 -16.54 5.30
C MET A 133 -10.06 -15.29 5.72
N ARG A 134 -10.72 -14.12 5.80
CA ARG A 134 -10.13 -12.88 6.32
C ARG A 134 -9.78 -13.03 7.80
N TYR A 135 -10.73 -13.54 8.58
CA TYR A 135 -10.59 -13.74 10.01
C TYR A 135 -9.39 -14.64 10.34
N TYR A 136 -9.26 -15.81 9.70
CA TYR A 136 -8.17 -16.75 9.98
C TYR A 136 -6.79 -16.17 9.65
N PHE A 137 -6.65 -15.50 8.50
CA PHE A 137 -5.38 -14.87 8.14
C PHE A 137 -5.01 -13.78 9.13
N CYS A 138 -5.91 -12.82 9.37
CA CYS A 138 -5.66 -11.72 10.29
C CYS A 138 -5.34 -12.23 11.69
N ASN A 139 -6.12 -13.16 12.22
CA ASN A 139 -5.90 -13.63 13.59
C ASN A 139 -4.61 -14.43 13.74
N LEU A 140 -4.31 -15.37 12.84
CA LEU A 140 -3.08 -16.16 12.97
C LEU A 140 -1.82 -15.32 12.75
N VAL A 141 -1.84 -14.37 11.81
CA VAL A 141 -0.73 -13.46 11.57
C VAL A 141 -0.57 -12.49 12.73
N CYS A 142 -1.67 -11.86 13.20
CA CYS A 142 -1.61 -10.93 14.33
C CYS A 142 -1.22 -11.64 15.63
N ASP A 143 -1.74 -12.85 15.91
CA ASP A 143 -1.37 -13.61 17.12
C ASP A 143 0.15 -13.78 17.26
N LYS A 144 0.86 -13.94 16.15
CA LYS A 144 2.32 -14.12 16.14
C LYS A 144 3.12 -12.83 15.99
N LEU A 145 2.58 -11.85 15.26
CA LEU A 145 3.36 -10.72 14.75
C LEU A 145 2.81 -9.35 15.14
N PHE A 146 1.79 -9.29 16.01
CA PHE A 146 1.11 -8.02 16.35
C PHE A 146 2.09 -6.93 16.75
N SER A 147 3.04 -7.20 17.63
CA SER A 147 4.01 -6.20 18.09
C SER A 147 4.88 -5.67 16.94
N LYS A 148 5.39 -6.56 16.08
CA LYS A 148 6.22 -6.18 14.92
C LYS A 148 5.41 -5.38 13.89
N LEU A 149 4.16 -5.78 13.64
CA LEU A 149 3.24 -5.10 12.73
C LEU A 149 2.88 -3.72 13.26
N GLN A 150 2.52 -3.63 14.54
CA GLN A 150 2.20 -2.39 15.21
C GLN A 150 3.39 -1.42 15.16
N GLU A 151 4.59 -1.90 15.47
CA GLU A 151 5.80 -1.08 15.39
C GLU A 151 6.06 -0.57 13.96
N ALA A 152 5.98 -1.46 12.96
CA ALA A 152 6.19 -1.11 11.56
C ALA A 152 5.16 -0.07 11.06
N MET A 153 3.88 -0.27 11.38
CA MET A 153 2.81 0.66 11.02
C MET A 153 2.98 2.00 11.73
N MET A 154 3.31 2.00 13.02
CA MET A 154 3.56 3.23 13.77
C MET A 154 4.76 4.01 13.21
N ARG A 155 5.84 3.33 12.83
CA ARG A 155 6.99 3.97 12.17
C ARG A 155 6.59 4.62 10.85
N LEU A 156 5.78 3.96 10.03
CA LEU A 156 5.28 4.54 8.77
C LEU A 156 4.42 5.78 9.02
N ILE A 157 3.49 5.71 9.98
CA ILE A 157 2.62 6.83 10.34
C ILE A 157 3.45 8.01 10.88
N ILE A 158 4.45 7.74 11.73
CA ILE A 158 5.34 8.78 12.25
C ILE A 158 6.16 9.38 11.10
N GLN A 159 6.70 8.57 10.19
CA GLN A 159 7.43 9.05 9.02
C GLN A 159 6.56 9.90 8.09
N GLU A 160 5.28 9.56 7.94
CA GLU A 160 4.31 10.34 7.19
C GLU A 160 3.98 11.67 7.90
N ARG A 161 3.77 11.63 9.22
CA ARG A 161 3.40 12.80 10.04
C ARG A 161 4.56 13.75 10.35
N GLU A 162 5.80 13.25 10.32
CA GLU A 162 7.01 14.06 10.55
C GLU A 162 7.56 14.71 9.27
N GLY A 163 6.80 14.70 8.16
CA GLY A 163 7.15 15.43 6.93
C GLY A 163 7.01 14.62 5.65
N GLY A 164 5.98 13.78 5.55
CA GLY A 164 5.79 12.77 4.53
C GLY A 164 6.00 13.23 3.09
N GLN A 165 6.52 12.32 2.26
CA GLN A 165 6.77 12.51 0.83
C GLN A 165 5.56 13.03 0.06
N ILE A 166 4.33 12.72 0.50
CA ILE A 166 3.08 13.22 -0.11
C ILE A 166 2.93 14.72 0.13
N MET A 167 3.05 15.16 1.39
CA MET A 167 3.02 16.58 1.75
C MET A 167 4.11 17.37 1.01
N LEU A 168 5.29 16.77 0.83
CA LEU A 168 6.38 17.40 0.08
C LEU A 168 6.10 17.48 -1.42
N ALA A 169 5.52 16.45 -2.02
CA ALA A 169 5.16 16.44 -3.42
C ALA A 169 4.07 17.47 -3.72
N GLU A 170 3.06 17.58 -2.86
CA GLU A 170 2.00 18.58 -2.97
C GLU A 170 2.54 20.01 -2.84
N VAL A 171 3.38 20.26 -1.83
CA VAL A 171 4.07 21.55 -1.64
C VAL A 171 4.93 21.89 -2.85
N ALA A 172 5.72 20.94 -3.36
CA ALA A 172 6.56 21.15 -4.54
C ALA A 172 5.74 21.46 -5.80
N ALA A 173 4.62 20.75 -6.01
CA ALA A 173 3.73 20.94 -7.15
C ALA A 173 3.06 22.31 -7.11
N TYR A 174 2.49 22.69 -5.96
CA TYR A 174 1.84 23.98 -5.74
C TYR A 174 2.77 25.15 -6.06
N TYR A 175 3.96 25.19 -5.45
CA TYR A 175 4.92 26.27 -5.69
C TYR A 175 5.54 26.25 -7.10
N SER A 176 5.65 25.07 -7.73
CA SER A 176 6.07 24.99 -9.13
C SER A 176 5.06 25.66 -10.06
N GLN A 177 3.76 25.44 -9.83
CA GLN A 177 2.69 26.08 -10.60
C GLN A 177 2.67 27.60 -10.36
N LEU A 178 2.74 28.02 -9.11
CA LEU A 178 2.70 29.43 -8.73
C LEU A 178 3.87 30.23 -9.34
N SER A 179 5.06 29.62 -9.36
CA SER A 179 6.23 30.20 -10.03
C SER A 179 6.03 30.37 -11.54
N LEU A 180 5.40 29.40 -12.22
CA LEU A 180 5.11 29.49 -13.65
C LEU A 180 4.10 30.60 -13.95
N GLU A 181 3.08 30.75 -13.11
CA GLU A 181 2.11 31.83 -13.22
C GLU A 181 2.78 33.21 -13.08
N TRP A 182 3.61 33.40 -12.04
CA TRP A 182 4.35 34.66 -11.84
C TRP A 182 5.27 35.00 -13.02
N TRP A 183 5.89 33.98 -13.61
CA TRP A 183 6.69 34.13 -14.82
C TRP A 183 5.83 34.55 -16.03
N PHE A 184 4.69 33.90 -16.23
CA PHE A 184 3.77 34.17 -17.33
C PHE A 184 3.20 35.60 -17.27
N TRP A 185 2.87 36.09 -16.08
CA TRP A 185 2.37 37.45 -15.87
C TRP A 185 3.46 38.53 -15.91
N GLY A 186 4.70 38.17 -16.17
CA GLY A 186 5.78 39.13 -16.42
C GLY A 186 6.29 39.84 -15.18
N ASP A 187 6.22 39.21 -13.99
CA ASP A 187 6.72 39.83 -12.75
C ASP A 187 8.17 40.31 -12.90
N SER A 188 8.49 41.45 -12.29
CA SER A 188 9.87 41.88 -12.08
C SER A 188 10.55 40.99 -11.04
N PHE A 189 11.88 40.87 -11.12
CA PHE A 189 12.63 40.04 -10.19
C PHE A 189 12.43 40.45 -8.72
N SER A 190 12.41 41.76 -8.44
CA SER A 190 12.08 42.29 -7.10
C SER A 190 10.69 41.89 -6.61
N ASN A 191 9.67 41.93 -7.48
CA ASN A 191 8.32 41.51 -7.11
C ASN A 191 8.24 40.00 -6.89
N TYR A 192 8.96 39.22 -7.70
CA TYR A 192 9.09 37.77 -7.51
C TYR A 192 9.69 37.43 -6.15
N LEU A 193 10.84 38.03 -5.79
CA LEU A 193 11.47 37.80 -4.49
C LEU A 193 10.56 38.19 -3.32
N ARG A 194 9.80 39.29 -3.43
CA ARG A 194 8.82 39.68 -2.40
C ARG A 194 7.71 38.63 -2.23
N LYS A 195 7.29 38.00 -3.32
CA LYS A 195 6.30 36.90 -3.27
C LYS A 195 6.90 35.63 -2.68
N VAL A 196 8.17 35.31 -2.96
CA VAL A 196 8.89 34.20 -2.31
C VAL A 196 8.95 34.40 -0.79
N ASP A 197 9.30 35.61 -0.34
CA ASP A 197 9.34 35.97 1.08
C ASP A 197 7.96 35.88 1.74
N TRP A 198 6.92 36.35 1.06
CA TRP A 198 5.54 36.19 1.51
C TRP A 198 5.15 34.71 1.70
N CYS A 199 5.55 33.84 0.77
CA CYS A 199 5.31 32.40 0.91
C CYS A 199 6.05 31.78 2.12
N LEU A 200 7.27 32.24 2.43
CA LEU A 200 8.03 31.77 3.59
C LEU A 200 7.29 32.09 4.90
N ASN A 201 6.84 33.33 5.03
CA ASN A 201 6.09 33.78 6.21
C ASN A 201 4.74 33.07 6.36
N GLN A 202 4.07 32.76 5.23
CA GLN A 202 2.84 31.97 5.25
C GLN A 202 3.07 30.55 5.76
N GLU A 203 4.12 29.88 5.31
CA GLU A 203 4.42 28.52 5.75
C GLU A 203 4.81 28.45 7.23
N GLU A 204 5.52 29.48 7.72
CA GLU A 204 5.78 29.64 9.15
C GLU A 204 4.49 29.78 9.97
N THR A 205 3.55 30.60 9.50
CA THR A 205 2.23 30.77 10.13
C THR A 205 1.41 29.47 10.09
N ARG A 206 1.44 28.74 8.98
CA ARG A 206 0.73 27.46 8.83
C ARG A 206 1.29 26.39 9.76
N ALA A 207 2.61 26.38 9.96
CA ALA A 207 3.27 25.44 10.87
C ALA A 207 2.82 25.63 12.34
N GLU A 208 2.38 26.83 12.73
CA GLU A 208 1.88 27.07 14.10
C GLU A 208 0.64 26.24 14.44
N LEU A 209 -0.12 25.79 13.44
CA LEU A 209 -1.33 24.98 13.58
C LEU A 209 -1.05 23.55 14.04
N TYR A 210 0.19 23.06 13.94
CA TYR A 210 0.52 21.71 14.39
C TYR A 210 0.66 21.64 15.92
N PRO A 211 0.17 20.58 16.59
CA PRO A 211 0.14 20.55 18.05
C PRO A 211 1.49 20.30 18.75
N SER A 212 2.49 19.73 18.07
CA SER A 212 3.78 19.35 18.66
C SER A 212 4.93 20.24 18.19
N GLN A 213 5.69 20.83 19.11
CA GLN A 213 6.83 21.70 18.78
C GLN A 213 7.89 21.00 17.91
N THR A 214 8.17 19.72 18.18
CA THR A 214 9.13 18.93 17.39
C THR A 214 8.63 18.70 15.97
N THR A 215 7.32 18.53 15.80
CA THR A 215 6.68 18.39 14.50
C THR A 215 6.68 19.72 13.75
N LYS A 216 6.39 20.85 14.43
CA LYS A 216 6.49 22.20 13.84
C LYS A 216 7.87 22.46 13.25
N THR A 217 8.93 22.25 14.04
CA THR A 217 10.30 22.53 13.60
C THR A 217 10.72 21.67 12.41
N LYS A 218 10.33 20.39 12.38
CA LYS A 218 10.65 19.49 11.28
C LYS A 218 9.88 19.84 10.00
N ILE A 219 8.57 20.10 10.11
CA ILE A 219 7.73 20.45 8.95
C ILE A 219 8.20 21.76 8.33
N LEU A 220 8.48 22.78 9.15
CA LEU A 220 8.92 24.09 8.69
C LEU A 220 10.29 24.01 7.98
N ASP A 221 11.26 23.32 8.57
CA ASP A 221 12.59 23.13 7.95
C ASP A 221 12.50 22.42 6.59
N VAL A 222 11.68 21.36 6.53
CA VAL A 222 11.52 20.51 5.34
C VAL A 222 10.69 21.21 4.24
N GLN A 223 9.57 21.85 4.57
CA GLN A 223 8.73 22.57 3.60
C GLN A 223 9.41 23.84 3.09
N CYS A 224 10.06 24.63 3.95
CA CYS A 224 10.83 25.80 3.53
C CYS A 224 11.98 25.41 2.61
N SER A 225 12.67 24.29 2.87
CA SER A 225 13.72 23.78 1.99
C SER A 225 13.21 23.44 0.59
N VAL A 226 12.07 22.73 0.49
CA VAL A 226 11.46 22.38 -0.81
C VAL A 226 11.00 23.64 -1.55
N MET A 227 10.36 24.57 -0.85
CA MET A 227 9.90 25.81 -1.46
C MET A 227 11.05 26.68 -1.97
N LYS A 228 12.13 26.83 -1.18
CA LYS A 228 13.35 27.55 -1.61
C LYS A 228 13.97 26.92 -2.84
N TYR A 229 14.11 25.60 -2.88
CA TYR A 229 14.62 24.89 -4.04
C TYR A 229 13.76 25.14 -5.30
N VAL A 230 12.43 25.00 -5.18
CA VAL A 230 11.50 25.15 -6.31
C VAL A 230 11.45 26.61 -6.81
N LEU A 231 11.37 27.58 -5.90
CA LEU A 231 11.21 28.99 -6.27
C LEU A 231 12.54 29.66 -6.63
N LEU A 232 13.65 29.31 -5.98
CA LEU A 232 14.93 29.99 -6.18
C LEU A 232 15.87 29.15 -7.05
N GLU A 233 16.38 28.03 -6.52
CA GLU A 233 17.45 27.26 -7.17
C GLU A 233 17.05 26.75 -8.57
N ARG A 234 15.85 26.16 -8.68
CA ARG A 234 15.34 25.62 -9.95
C ARG A 234 15.15 26.71 -11.02
N ASN A 235 14.80 27.93 -10.61
CA ASN A 235 14.50 29.03 -11.52
C ASN A 235 15.66 30.02 -11.68
N ALA A 236 16.75 29.87 -10.93
CA ALA A 236 17.88 30.81 -10.93
C ALA A 236 18.42 31.08 -12.35
N LYS A 237 18.54 30.04 -13.19
CA LYS A 237 18.99 30.17 -14.58
C LYS A 237 18.04 31.01 -15.45
N LYS A 238 16.73 30.84 -15.27
CA LYS A 238 15.71 31.60 -16.03
C LYS A 238 15.76 33.08 -15.66
N TRP A 239 15.90 33.38 -14.37
CA TRP A 239 16.02 34.75 -13.89
C TRP A 239 17.33 35.43 -14.29
N ALA A 240 18.45 34.71 -14.27
CA ALA A 240 19.72 35.22 -14.77
C ALA A 240 19.65 35.60 -16.27
N GLN A 241 18.97 34.79 -17.08
CA GLN A 241 18.73 35.10 -18.50
C GLN A 241 17.84 36.33 -18.68
N LYS A 242 16.76 36.45 -17.89
CA LYS A 242 15.84 37.60 -17.94
C LYS A 242 16.53 38.90 -17.51
N GLN A 243 17.34 38.88 -16.46
CA GLN A 243 18.12 40.05 -16.02
C GLN A 243 19.12 40.52 -17.08
N ASN A 244 19.78 39.60 -17.80
CA ASN A 244 20.67 39.95 -18.89
C ASN A 244 19.93 40.58 -20.08
N ALA A 245 18.64 40.28 -20.27
CA ALA A 245 17.81 40.87 -21.30
C ALA A 245 17.18 42.22 -20.89
N GLU A 246 16.92 42.43 -19.59
CA GLU A 246 16.20 43.61 -19.06
C GLU A 246 17.11 44.69 -18.48
N GLY A 247 18.37 44.38 -18.14
CA GLY A 247 19.30 45.28 -17.44
C GLY A 247 19.04 45.36 -15.93
N MET A 248 20.10 45.30 -15.11
CA MET A 248 19.97 45.14 -13.64
C MET A 248 19.80 46.50 -12.91
N ALA A 249 18.80 46.61 -12.03
CA ALA A 249 18.70 47.70 -11.07
C ALA A 249 19.49 47.39 -9.78
N ALA A 250 20.15 48.39 -9.18
CA ALA A 250 21.03 48.20 -8.02
C ALA A 250 20.31 47.62 -6.77
N GLU A 251 18.99 47.87 -6.62
CA GLU A 251 18.18 47.31 -5.53
C GLU A 251 17.99 45.79 -5.64
N ASP A 252 17.98 45.24 -6.86
CA ASP A 252 17.78 43.81 -7.11
C ASP A 252 19.02 43.00 -6.69
N GLN A 253 20.20 43.62 -6.74
CA GLN A 253 21.48 42.98 -6.42
C GLN A 253 21.69 42.81 -4.91
N HIS A 254 21.23 43.77 -4.10
CA HIS A 254 21.25 43.68 -2.63
C HIS A 254 20.28 42.60 -2.11
N ARG A 255 19.03 42.59 -2.59
CA ARG A 255 18.02 41.59 -2.17
C ARG A 255 18.39 40.17 -2.57
N MET A 256 19.00 39.99 -3.73
CA MET A 256 19.52 38.69 -4.15
C MET A 256 20.65 38.22 -3.22
N SER A 257 21.51 39.13 -2.76
CA SER A 257 22.54 38.82 -1.76
C SER A 257 21.93 38.48 -0.39
N ASP A 258 20.86 39.14 0.03
CA ASP A 258 20.18 38.83 1.31
C ASP A 258 19.51 37.44 1.27
N VAL A 259 18.84 37.12 0.16
CA VAL A 259 18.21 35.82 -0.07
C VAL A 259 19.25 34.70 -0.23
N CYS A 260 20.37 34.98 -0.91
CA CYS A 260 21.50 34.04 -1.02
C CYS A 260 22.32 33.94 0.28
N ALA A 261 22.38 34.98 1.13
CA ALA A 261 23.08 34.91 2.42
C ALA A 261 22.37 33.98 3.41
N LEU A 262 21.07 33.72 3.22
CA LEU A 262 20.34 32.65 3.90
C LEU A 262 20.74 31.23 3.41
N GLU A 263 21.61 31.07 2.40
CA GLU A 263 22.15 29.78 1.94
C GLU A 263 23.19 29.14 2.89
N LEU A 264 23.47 29.72 4.05
CA LEU A 264 24.45 29.17 4.99
C LEU A 264 23.82 28.49 6.21
N TYR A 265 22.82 27.64 6.00
CA TYR A 265 22.72 26.39 6.78
C TYR A 265 23.13 25.21 5.88
N LYS A 266 24.45 25.11 5.72
CA LYS A 266 25.17 23.90 5.32
C LYS A 266 24.65 22.72 6.15
N GLY A 267 23.83 21.86 5.57
CA GLY A 267 23.40 20.66 6.30
C GLY A 267 22.64 19.60 5.52
N ILE A 268 22.04 19.91 4.36
CA ILE A 268 21.12 18.95 3.74
C ILE A 268 21.33 18.92 2.22
N ARG A 269 22.48 18.39 1.78
CA ARG A 269 22.44 17.53 0.58
C ARG A 269 21.64 16.30 0.98
N ASN A 270 20.31 16.34 0.86
CA ASN A 270 19.51 15.13 0.93
C ASN A 270 19.50 14.52 -0.48
N PRO A 271 20.24 13.44 -0.75
CA PRO A 271 20.24 12.77 -2.04
C PRO A 271 18.84 12.29 -2.48
N ARG A 272 17.84 12.30 -1.58
CA ARG A 272 16.46 11.90 -1.89
C ARG A 272 15.62 12.95 -2.63
N LEU A 273 16.00 14.23 -2.63
CA LEU A 273 15.32 15.25 -3.46
C LEU A 273 15.75 15.19 -4.93
N VAL A 274 16.95 14.64 -5.21
CA VAL A 274 17.44 14.42 -6.58
C VAL A 274 16.64 13.31 -7.28
N ALA A 275 16.02 12.40 -6.53
CA ALA A 275 15.22 11.29 -7.07
C ALA A 275 13.86 11.72 -7.68
N PHE A 276 13.40 12.96 -7.45
CA PHE A 276 12.15 13.48 -8.03
C PHE A 276 12.28 13.96 -9.48
N GLN A 277 13.44 13.79 -10.12
CA GLN A 277 13.65 14.15 -11.54
C GLN A 277 13.29 13.04 -12.54
N GLY A 278 12.46 12.06 -12.15
CA GLY A 278 12.22 10.84 -12.92
C GLY A 278 10.78 10.46 -13.27
N VAL A 279 9.79 11.36 -13.13
CA VAL A 279 8.40 11.14 -13.61
C VAL A 279 7.85 12.42 -14.22
#